data_AF-J3DBE9-F1
#
_entry.id   AF-J3DBE9-F1
#
_cell.length_a   1.000
_cell.length_b   1.000
_cell.length_c   1.000
_cell.angle_alpha   90.00
_cell.angle_beta   90.00
_cell.angle_gamma   90.00
#
_symmetry.space_group_name_H-M   'P 1'
#
loop_
_entity.id
_entity.type
_entity.pdbx_description
1 polymer ?
#
loop_
_entity_poly.entity_id
_entity_poly.type
_entity_poly.pdbx_seq_one_letter_code
_entity_poly.pdbx_strand_id
1 'polypeptide(L)'
;MSFVKSTWRLLPAILLSVGIIAGTPAQDIPRPDQYPKECQPGSKSMPGWLHTLVEKGQVNELDYLNQPWYETWLSTTLSVCPDLAHVYSGDGPLVGKVLWRGDRLPLFRGGVGRDPNEVFTYGFYPWKYDGIVKLYSGSRNLESPIVNTGYQASYDFDIGFGVLSGNEAYLIDAPGGINQSESSGYASQGELPKHAMAEANIGVYRNVVVFPGGIKREYIKGAFKVNTKNHKLEYLPNPNYSSSQPGADEFDIVLADALAIDGGNARLLASPEGARVGNIAYRYKKGTQVTITLKDGGIFSSDNCWHVNTTPRSQATAEPLSLTAEDEVLPVFVVWRGSCRAMSLSTNR
;
A
#
# COMPACT_ATOMS: atom_id res chain seq x y z
N MET A 1 49.44 10.61 47.80
CA MET A 1 50.49 10.07 46.92
C MET A 1 49.90 8.87 46.21
N SER A 2 49.38 8.99 44.98
CA SER A 2 50.08 8.94 43.67
C SER A 2 49.61 7.66 42.97
N PHE A 3 48.71 7.75 41.97
CA PHE A 3 48.97 7.54 40.53
C PHE A 3 49.78 6.25 40.24
N VAL A 4 49.33 5.34 39.37
CA VAL A 4 49.41 5.47 37.91
C VAL A 4 48.30 4.69 37.17
N LYS A 5 47.73 5.36 36.15
CA LYS A 5 46.86 4.85 35.08
C LYS A 5 47.67 4.01 34.07
N SER A 6 47.10 2.92 33.54
CA SER A 6 47.52 2.37 32.25
C SER A 6 46.31 2.22 31.34
N THR A 7 46.24 3.13 30.38
CA THR A 7 45.28 3.17 29.27
C THR A 7 45.88 2.41 28.08
N TRP A 8 45.20 1.37 27.62
CA TRP A 8 45.36 0.86 26.25
C TRP A 8 44.05 1.10 25.51
N ARG A 9 44.00 2.17 24.72
CA ARG A 9 42.98 2.40 23.69
C ARG A 9 43.49 1.73 22.41
N LEU A 10 42.88 0.62 22.03
CA LEU A 10 42.91 0.14 20.65
C LEU A 10 41.74 0.83 19.92
N LEU A 11 42.08 1.76 19.04
CA LEU A 11 41.18 2.29 18.01
C LEU A 11 41.19 1.29 16.84
N PRO A 12 40.07 0.65 16.47
CA PRO A 12 39.94 0.10 15.14
C PRO A 12 39.60 1.25 14.19
N ALA A 13 40.49 1.46 13.22
CA ALA A 13 40.24 2.30 12.06
C ALA A 13 39.05 1.71 11.27
N ILE A 14 37.92 2.42 11.26
CA ILE A 14 36.79 2.10 10.41
C ILE A 14 37.14 2.61 9.00
N LEU A 15 37.56 1.68 8.14
CA LEU A 15 37.63 1.88 6.70
C LEU A 15 36.20 2.07 6.16
N LEU A 16 35.83 3.33 5.93
CA LEU A 16 34.65 3.71 5.16
C LEU A 16 34.84 3.22 3.72
N SER A 17 34.33 2.03 3.42
CA SER A 17 34.13 1.57 2.06
C SER A 17 32.92 2.32 1.49
N VAL A 18 33.20 3.37 0.72
CA VAL A 18 32.20 4.00 -0.14
C VAL A 18 31.82 2.98 -1.20
N GLY A 19 30.76 2.21 -0.92
CA GLY A 19 30.12 1.35 -1.91
C GLY A 19 29.44 2.23 -2.94
N ILE A 20 30.13 2.49 -4.05
CA ILE A 20 29.48 2.95 -5.28
C ILE A 20 28.54 1.82 -5.69
N ILE A 21 27.24 2.00 -5.47
CA ILE A 21 26.22 1.12 -6.03
C ILE A 21 26.25 1.38 -7.53
N ALA A 22 27.05 0.60 -8.25
CA ALA A 22 26.98 0.51 -9.70
C ALA A 22 25.55 0.10 -10.06
N GLY A 23 24.82 0.99 -10.73
CA GLY A 23 23.47 0.71 -11.20
C GLY A 23 23.49 -0.52 -12.09
N THR A 24 22.74 -1.55 -11.68
CA THR A 24 22.36 -2.64 -12.59
C THR A 24 21.67 -2.03 -13.81
N PRO A 25 21.98 -2.50 -15.04
CA PRO A 25 21.32 -1.99 -16.24
C PRO A 25 19.81 -2.10 -16.06
N ALA A 26 19.08 -1.06 -16.48
CA ALA A 26 17.63 -1.05 -16.46
C ALA A 26 17.15 -2.29 -17.23
N GLN A 27 16.61 -3.28 -16.52
CA GLN A 27 15.88 -4.36 -17.18
C GLN A 27 14.65 -3.72 -17.83
N ASP A 28 14.44 -3.97 -19.12
CA ASP A 28 13.22 -3.57 -19.81
C ASP A 28 12.05 -4.35 -19.20
N ILE A 29 11.38 -3.74 -18.24
CA ILE A 29 10.18 -4.30 -17.63
C ILE A 29 9.06 -4.17 -18.66
N PRO A 30 8.45 -5.28 -19.12
CA PRO A 30 7.34 -5.19 -20.05
C PRO A 30 6.20 -4.41 -19.40
N ARG A 31 5.70 -3.43 -20.14
CA ARG A 31 4.51 -2.67 -19.79
C ARG A 31 3.24 -3.48 -20.12
N PRO A 32 2.08 -3.16 -19.51
CA PRO A 32 0.84 -3.87 -19.79
C PRO A 32 0.44 -3.92 -21.26
N ASP A 33 0.71 -2.89 -22.05
CA ASP A 33 0.45 -2.87 -23.50
C ASP A 33 1.35 -3.84 -24.30
N GLN A 34 2.39 -4.39 -23.65
CA GLN A 34 3.34 -5.34 -24.23
C GLN A 34 3.09 -6.77 -23.76
N TYR A 35 2.13 -7.01 -22.85
CA TYR A 35 1.84 -8.38 -22.40
C TYR A 35 1.22 -9.21 -23.51
N PRO A 36 1.55 -10.52 -23.59
CA PRO A 36 0.89 -11.44 -24.50
C PRO A 36 -0.63 -11.40 -24.32
N LYS A 37 -1.37 -11.65 -25.41
CA LYS A 37 -2.84 -11.53 -25.43
C LYS A 37 -3.51 -12.43 -24.38
N GLU A 38 -2.95 -13.60 -24.16
CA GLU A 38 -3.38 -14.58 -23.16
C GLU A 38 -3.19 -14.12 -21.71
N CYS A 39 -2.32 -13.13 -21.47
CA CYS A 39 -2.12 -12.52 -20.17
C CYS A 39 -2.98 -11.27 -19.96
N GLN A 40 -3.64 -10.75 -20.99
CA GLN A 40 -4.49 -9.59 -20.86
C GLN A 40 -5.81 -9.95 -20.15
N PRO A 41 -6.25 -9.18 -19.14
CA PRO A 41 -7.53 -9.42 -18.48
C PRO A 41 -8.69 -9.13 -19.44
N GLY A 42 -9.61 -10.07 -19.56
CA GLY A 42 -10.86 -9.94 -20.31
C GLY A 42 -12.08 -10.25 -19.42
N SER A 43 -13.28 -9.87 -19.88
CA SER A 43 -14.51 -10.28 -19.18
C SER A 43 -14.62 -11.80 -19.19
N LYS A 44 -14.54 -12.43 -18.01
CA LYS A 44 -14.51 -13.89 -17.84
C LYS A 44 -13.34 -14.60 -18.53
N SER A 45 -12.20 -13.92 -18.72
CA SER A 45 -11.00 -14.61 -19.20
C SER A 45 -10.62 -15.72 -18.21
N MET A 46 -10.51 -16.95 -18.71
CA MET A 46 -9.96 -18.08 -17.98
C MET A 46 -8.44 -18.14 -18.25
N PRO A 47 -7.60 -17.91 -17.22
CA PRO A 47 -6.15 -17.99 -17.35
C PRO A 47 -5.70 -19.40 -17.75
N GLY A 48 -4.54 -19.51 -18.41
CA GLY A 48 -3.99 -20.81 -18.81
C GLY A 48 -3.74 -21.77 -17.64
N TRP A 49 -3.36 -21.24 -16.47
CA TRP A 49 -3.20 -22.07 -15.27
C TRP A 49 -4.53 -22.65 -14.79
N LEU A 50 -5.62 -21.88 -14.84
CA LEU A 50 -6.96 -22.35 -14.45
C LEU A 50 -7.47 -23.38 -15.45
N HIS A 51 -7.30 -23.13 -16.76
CA HIS A 51 -7.62 -24.08 -17.81
C HIS A 51 -6.94 -25.44 -17.56
N THR A 52 -5.64 -25.43 -17.25
CA THR A 52 -4.86 -26.63 -16.96
C THR A 52 -5.43 -27.42 -15.76
N LEU A 53 -5.89 -26.73 -14.71
CA LEU A 53 -6.48 -27.40 -13.54
C LEU A 53 -7.85 -28.00 -13.83
N VAL A 54 -8.67 -27.31 -14.63
CA VAL A 54 -9.98 -27.79 -15.08
C VAL A 54 -9.82 -29.03 -15.97
N GLU A 55 -8.90 -29.01 -16.93
CA GLU A 55 -8.60 -30.18 -17.78
C GLU A 55 -8.14 -31.40 -16.99
N LYS A 56 -7.40 -31.18 -15.90
CA LYS A 56 -6.96 -32.24 -14.98
C LYS A 56 -8.04 -32.69 -14.00
N GLY A 57 -9.23 -32.07 -14.01
CA GLY A 57 -10.31 -32.35 -13.07
C GLY A 57 -9.98 -31.98 -11.61
N GLN A 58 -8.99 -31.12 -11.39
CA GLN A 58 -8.56 -30.71 -10.05
C GLN A 58 -9.47 -29.63 -9.46
N VAL A 59 -10.10 -28.83 -10.31
CA VAL A 59 -11.07 -27.80 -9.94
C VAL A 59 -12.23 -27.81 -10.94
N ASN A 60 -13.39 -27.33 -10.49
CA ASN A 60 -14.51 -27.03 -11.36
C ASN A 60 -14.41 -25.58 -11.85
N GLU A 61 -14.57 -25.35 -13.16
CA GLU A 61 -14.46 -24.02 -13.77
C GLU A 61 -15.46 -23.02 -13.16
N LEU A 62 -16.75 -23.38 -13.12
CA LEU A 62 -17.81 -22.49 -12.65
C LEU A 62 -17.65 -22.17 -11.16
N ASP A 63 -17.26 -23.16 -10.36
CA ASP A 63 -17.02 -22.95 -8.93
C ASP A 63 -15.92 -21.92 -8.71
N TYR A 64 -14.91 -21.91 -9.57
CA TYR A 64 -13.75 -21.03 -9.46
C TYR A 64 -14.02 -19.62 -10.00
N LEU A 65 -14.65 -19.52 -11.18
CA LEU A 65 -14.99 -18.24 -11.82
C LEU A 65 -16.07 -17.44 -11.06
N ASN A 66 -16.95 -18.13 -10.33
CA ASN A 66 -18.02 -17.48 -9.55
C ASN A 66 -17.57 -17.05 -8.14
N GLN A 67 -16.29 -17.24 -7.79
CA GLN A 67 -15.81 -16.80 -6.49
C GLN A 67 -15.70 -15.26 -6.44
N PRO A 68 -16.17 -14.60 -5.35
CA PRO A 68 -16.07 -13.14 -5.22
C PRO A 68 -14.63 -12.60 -5.30
N TRP A 69 -13.66 -13.37 -4.79
CA TRP A 69 -12.26 -12.98 -4.88
C TRP A 69 -11.74 -12.96 -6.32
N TYR A 70 -12.25 -13.85 -7.17
CA TYR A 70 -11.81 -13.97 -8.56
C TYR A 70 -12.30 -12.78 -9.37
N GLU A 71 -13.56 -12.39 -9.18
CA GLU A 71 -14.15 -11.20 -9.80
C GLU A 71 -13.40 -9.92 -9.38
N THR A 72 -13.12 -9.76 -8.08
CA THR A 72 -12.38 -8.60 -7.56
C THR A 72 -10.93 -8.57 -8.05
N TRP A 73 -10.26 -9.71 -8.14
CA TRP A 73 -8.93 -9.79 -8.75
C TRP A 73 -8.95 -9.43 -10.23
N LEU A 74 -9.85 -10.03 -11.01
CA LEU A 74 -9.93 -9.84 -12.46
C LEU A 74 -10.30 -8.39 -12.84
N SER A 75 -11.15 -7.75 -12.03
CA SER A 75 -11.46 -6.32 -12.22
C SER A 75 -10.24 -5.42 -11.97
N THR A 76 -9.30 -5.84 -11.11
CA THR A 76 -8.17 -5.01 -10.66
C THR A 76 -6.85 -5.28 -11.38
N THR A 77 -6.60 -6.52 -11.81
CA THR A 77 -5.30 -6.95 -12.32
C THR A 77 -4.98 -6.40 -13.71
N LEU A 78 -3.70 -6.17 -14.00
CA LEU A 78 -3.19 -5.89 -15.35
C LEU A 78 -2.73 -7.16 -16.09
N SER A 79 -2.60 -8.28 -15.38
CA SER A 79 -2.19 -9.57 -15.94
C SER A 79 -2.93 -10.74 -15.29
N VAL A 80 -3.43 -11.67 -16.10
CA VAL A 80 -4.05 -12.92 -15.62
C VAL A 80 -3.07 -14.10 -15.55
N CYS A 81 -1.83 -13.90 -16.01
CA CYS A 81 -0.76 -14.91 -15.97
C CYS A 81 -0.13 -15.22 -14.59
N PRO A 82 -0.31 -14.44 -13.51
CA PRO A 82 0.07 -14.90 -12.17
C PRO A 82 -0.71 -16.17 -11.82
N ASP A 83 -0.01 -17.27 -11.56
CA ASP A 83 -0.62 -18.54 -11.16
C ASP A 83 -1.07 -18.49 -9.70
N LEU A 84 -2.36 -18.33 -9.49
CA LEU A 84 -2.96 -18.23 -8.15
C LEU A 84 -3.18 -19.59 -7.49
N ALA A 85 -2.99 -20.69 -8.20
CA ALA A 85 -2.99 -22.03 -7.63
C ALA A 85 -1.63 -22.39 -7.01
N HIS A 86 -0.56 -21.65 -7.37
CA HIS A 86 0.78 -21.84 -6.84
C HIS A 86 1.30 -20.56 -6.15
N VAL A 87 0.70 -20.25 -5.00
CA VAL A 87 1.11 -19.14 -4.14
C VAL A 87 2.01 -19.65 -3.02
N TYR A 88 3.18 -19.02 -2.85
CA TYR A 88 4.22 -19.45 -1.90
C TYR A 88 4.40 -18.46 -0.75
N SER A 89 4.70 -18.96 0.45
CA SER A 89 5.09 -18.14 1.59
C SER A 89 6.56 -17.73 1.47
N GLY A 90 6.86 -16.74 0.63
CA GLY A 90 8.23 -16.34 0.29
C GLY A 90 8.97 -17.44 -0.48
N ASP A 91 10.13 -17.86 0.04
CA ASP A 91 10.87 -19.04 -0.46
C ASP A 91 10.46 -20.36 0.25
N GLY A 92 9.43 -20.28 1.08
CA GLY A 92 8.86 -21.42 1.80
C GLY A 92 7.87 -22.24 0.98
N PRO A 93 7.03 -23.04 1.66
CA PRO A 93 6.07 -23.92 0.99
C PRO A 93 4.94 -23.14 0.32
N LEU A 94 4.15 -23.86 -0.48
CA LEU A 94 2.83 -23.40 -0.91
C LEU A 94 1.99 -22.99 0.30
N VAL A 95 1.18 -21.95 0.14
CA VAL A 95 0.17 -21.59 1.13
C VAL A 95 -1.04 -22.50 0.98
N GLY A 96 -1.59 -22.99 2.09
CA GLY A 96 -2.82 -23.78 2.15
C GLY A 96 -4.07 -22.91 2.09
N LYS A 97 -3.94 -21.60 2.36
CA LYS A 97 -5.03 -20.63 2.26
C LYS A 97 -4.54 -19.28 1.74
N VAL A 98 -5.26 -18.73 0.76
CA VAL A 98 -5.06 -17.37 0.26
C VAL A 98 -6.25 -16.53 0.72
N LEU A 99 -5.95 -15.51 1.53
CA LEU A 99 -6.93 -14.59 2.07
C LEU A 99 -6.94 -13.32 1.23
N TRP A 100 -8.02 -13.13 0.49
CA TRP A 100 -8.28 -11.93 -0.28
C TRP A 100 -9.00 -10.91 0.58
N ARG A 101 -8.57 -9.65 0.53
CA ARG A 101 -9.27 -8.60 1.26
C ARG A 101 -10.64 -8.32 0.62
N GLY A 102 -11.66 -8.18 1.45
CA GLY A 102 -13.02 -7.83 1.07
C GLY A 102 -13.41 -6.40 1.42
N ASP A 103 -12.63 -5.72 2.24
CA ASP A 103 -12.86 -4.33 2.59
C ASP A 103 -12.48 -3.37 1.44
N ARG A 104 -12.81 -2.09 1.62
CA ARG A 104 -12.51 -1.02 0.67
C ARG A 104 -11.75 0.15 1.30
N LEU A 105 -10.94 -0.14 2.33
CA LEU A 105 -10.12 0.86 2.99
C LEU A 105 -9.03 1.39 2.04
N PRO A 106 -8.56 2.64 2.22
CA PRO A 106 -7.45 3.17 1.45
C PRO A 106 -6.20 2.30 1.60
N LEU A 107 -5.55 2.07 0.47
CA LEU A 107 -4.21 1.53 0.43
C LEU A 107 -3.21 2.59 0.01
N PHE A 108 -2.00 2.43 0.52
CA PHE A 108 -0.88 3.31 0.28
C PHE A 108 0.24 2.52 -0.36
N ARG A 109 0.97 3.16 -1.26
CA ARG A 109 2.20 2.60 -1.82
C ARG A 109 3.23 3.71 -1.90
N GLY A 110 4.32 3.52 -1.17
CA GLY A 110 5.51 4.36 -1.25
C GLY A 110 6.64 3.67 -2.02
N GLY A 111 7.64 4.45 -2.43
CA GLY A 111 8.96 3.96 -2.80
C GLY A 111 9.53 4.62 -4.04
N VAL A 112 10.86 4.50 -4.22
CA VAL A 112 11.50 4.82 -5.51
C VAL A 112 10.97 3.86 -6.56
N GLY A 113 10.40 4.39 -7.64
CA GLY A 113 9.79 3.57 -8.68
C GLY A 113 9.60 4.34 -9.98
N ARG A 114 8.55 3.97 -10.69
CA ARG A 114 8.14 4.59 -11.96
C ARG A 114 7.63 6.00 -11.72
N ASP A 115 7.80 6.85 -12.73
CA ASP A 115 7.25 8.20 -12.71
C ASP A 115 5.71 8.17 -12.57
N PRO A 116 5.10 9.13 -11.85
CA PRO A 116 3.64 9.18 -11.70
C PRO A 116 2.89 9.19 -13.02
N ASN A 117 3.41 9.82 -14.08
CA ASN A 117 2.74 9.82 -15.38
C ASN A 117 2.70 8.42 -15.99
N GLU A 118 3.75 7.63 -15.80
CA GLU A 118 3.79 6.23 -16.25
C GLU A 118 2.79 5.38 -15.47
N VAL A 119 2.75 5.54 -14.14
CA VAL A 119 1.77 4.88 -13.28
C VAL A 119 0.34 5.28 -13.62
N PHE A 120 0.09 6.56 -13.91
CA PHE A 120 -1.24 7.04 -14.32
C PHE A 120 -1.62 6.59 -15.72
N THR A 121 -0.65 6.23 -16.57
CA THR A 121 -0.89 5.71 -17.92
C THR A 121 -1.16 4.21 -17.91
N TYR A 122 -0.38 3.44 -17.15
CA TYR A 122 -0.38 1.96 -17.24
C TYR A 122 -0.89 1.27 -15.98
N GLY A 123 -1.04 1.98 -14.87
CA GLY A 123 -1.28 1.42 -13.55
C GLY A 123 0.01 0.96 -12.87
N PHE A 124 -0.12 0.28 -11.73
CA PHE A 124 1.01 -0.39 -11.11
C PHE A 124 1.14 -1.79 -11.67
N TYR A 125 2.12 -2.00 -12.54
CA TYR A 125 2.42 -3.32 -13.05
C TYR A 125 3.62 -3.96 -12.35
N PRO A 126 3.69 -5.30 -12.23
CA PRO A 126 4.83 -5.95 -11.58
C PRO A 126 6.11 -5.84 -12.41
N TRP A 127 7.24 -6.27 -11.84
CA TRP A 127 8.51 -6.41 -12.56
C TRP A 127 8.46 -7.56 -13.58
N LYS A 128 7.68 -8.61 -13.27
CA LYS A 128 7.48 -9.77 -14.15
C LYS A 128 6.03 -10.22 -14.10
N TYR A 129 5.29 -10.09 -15.20
CA TYR A 129 3.82 -10.29 -15.22
C TYR A 129 3.36 -11.75 -15.11
N ASP A 130 4.26 -12.70 -15.39
CA ASP A 130 4.08 -14.16 -15.40
C ASP A 130 5.01 -14.86 -14.40
N GLY A 131 5.49 -14.12 -13.42
CA GLY A 131 6.38 -14.64 -12.39
C GLY A 131 5.71 -15.63 -11.43
N ILE A 132 6.49 -16.14 -10.48
CA ILE A 132 5.98 -17.00 -9.41
C ILE A 132 5.42 -16.12 -8.28
N VAL A 133 4.19 -16.41 -7.84
CA VAL A 133 3.53 -15.64 -6.76
C VAL A 133 4.17 -16.00 -5.41
N LYS A 134 5.21 -15.28 -5.03
CA LYS A 134 5.86 -15.41 -3.72
C LYS A 134 5.47 -14.25 -2.80
N LEU A 135 4.78 -14.57 -1.70
CA LEU A 135 4.37 -13.64 -0.64
C LEU A 135 5.57 -13.21 0.23
N TYR A 136 6.58 -12.61 -0.38
CA TYR A 136 7.80 -12.15 0.27
C TYR A 136 7.68 -10.69 0.73
N SER A 137 8.32 -10.33 1.85
CA SER A 137 8.47 -8.93 2.26
C SER A 137 9.92 -8.48 2.00
N GLY A 138 10.16 -7.74 0.93
CA GLY A 138 11.47 -7.14 0.67
C GLY A 138 11.65 -6.57 -0.73
N SER A 139 12.67 -5.72 -0.86
CA SER A 139 12.86 -4.75 -1.95
C SER A 139 13.38 -5.31 -3.28
N ARG A 140 13.47 -6.64 -3.46
CA ARG A 140 14.06 -7.25 -4.67
C ARG A 140 13.37 -8.52 -5.15
N ASN A 141 12.05 -8.63 -5.00
CA ASN A 141 11.32 -9.72 -5.65
C ASN A 141 11.00 -9.36 -7.11
N LEU A 142 12.04 -9.13 -7.93
CA LEU A 142 11.93 -8.73 -9.34
C LEU A 142 11.31 -9.84 -10.20
N GLU A 143 11.30 -11.07 -9.71
CA GLU A 143 10.71 -12.23 -10.40
C GLU A 143 9.25 -12.51 -10.01
N SER A 144 8.66 -11.68 -9.14
CA SER A 144 7.29 -11.89 -8.69
C SER A 144 6.32 -11.01 -9.46
N PRO A 145 5.12 -11.55 -9.77
CA PRO A 145 4.08 -10.83 -10.44
C PRO A 145 3.25 -9.97 -9.49
N ILE A 146 3.72 -9.70 -8.28
CA ILE A 146 2.96 -8.96 -7.27
C ILE A 146 3.34 -7.48 -7.20
N VAL A 147 2.34 -6.64 -6.98
CA VAL A 147 2.52 -5.26 -6.54
C VAL A 147 2.15 -5.14 -5.06
N ASN A 148 3.08 -4.65 -4.25
CA ASN A 148 2.87 -4.46 -2.81
C ASN A 148 2.23 -3.11 -2.49
N THR A 149 1.31 -3.10 -1.54
CA THR A 149 0.68 -1.92 -0.96
C THR A 149 0.50 -2.16 0.52
N GLY A 150 0.10 -1.16 1.30
CA GLY A 150 -0.23 -1.37 2.70
C GLY A 150 -1.28 -0.40 3.22
N TYR A 151 -1.87 -0.76 4.35
CA TYR A 151 -2.86 0.07 5.04
C TYR A 151 -2.22 1.20 5.86
N GLN A 152 -0.92 1.08 6.19
CA GLN A 152 -0.29 1.92 7.20
C GLN A 152 0.22 3.22 6.58
N ALA A 153 -0.60 4.27 6.62
CA ALA A 153 -0.23 5.61 6.12
C ALA A 153 1.11 6.09 6.70
N SER A 154 1.38 5.87 8.00
CA SER A 154 2.65 6.27 8.60
C SER A 154 3.86 5.67 7.88
N TYR A 155 3.80 4.41 7.47
CA TYR A 155 4.93 3.67 6.92
C TYR A 155 5.01 3.79 5.39
N ASP A 156 3.88 3.57 4.71
CA ASP A 156 3.79 3.50 3.26
C ASP A 156 3.55 4.87 2.60
N PHE A 157 2.97 5.82 3.32
CA PHE A 157 2.67 7.17 2.81
C PHE A 157 3.61 8.25 3.33
N ASP A 158 3.96 8.25 4.62
CA ASP A 158 4.72 9.34 5.23
C ASP A 158 6.23 9.05 5.26
N ILE A 159 6.70 8.20 6.17
CA ILE A 159 8.14 8.05 6.43
C ILE A 159 8.86 6.98 5.61
N GLY A 160 8.48 5.70 5.77
CA GLY A 160 9.32 4.55 5.46
C GLY A 160 9.67 4.45 3.98
N PHE A 161 8.64 4.25 3.17
CA PHE A 161 8.74 4.32 1.71
C PHE A 161 8.05 5.55 1.13
N GLY A 162 7.39 6.34 1.97
CA GLY A 162 6.56 7.47 1.58
C GLY A 162 7.32 8.77 1.29
N VAL A 163 6.57 9.86 1.33
CA VAL A 163 6.99 11.22 0.96
C VAL A 163 8.27 11.69 1.68
N LEU A 164 8.39 11.47 2.99
CA LEU A 164 9.53 11.97 3.80
C LEU A 164 10.83 11.19 3.58
N SER A 165 10.79 9.99 2.98
CA SER A 165 12.01 9.28 2.57
C SER A 165 12.57 9.74 1.22
N GLY A 166 12.02 10.83 0.65
CA GLY A 166 12.40 11.36 -0.65
C GLY A 166 11.72 10.66 -1.83
N ASN A 167 10.65 9.92 -1.57
CA ASN A 167 9.90 9.15 -2.56
C ASN A 167 8.52 9.79 -2.84
N GLU A 168 7.71 9.06 -3.61
CA GLU A 168 6.32 9.38 -3.88
C GLU A 168 5.42 8.46 -3.05
N ALA A 169 4.24 8.95 -2.68
CA ALA A 169 3.21 8.16 -2.00
C ALA A 169 1.91 8.16 -2.77
N TYR A 170 1.42 6.99 -3.13
CA TYR A 170 0.22 6.84 -3.95
C TYR A 170 -0.99 6.46 -3.11
N LEU A 171 -2.14 6.99 -3.49
CA LEU A 171 -3.45 6.63 -2.95
C LEU A 171 -4.15 5.63 -3.86
N ILE A 172 -4.53 4.49 -3.30
CA ILE A 172 -5.08 3.36 -4.04
C ILE A 172 -6.45 2.99 -3.47
N ASP A 173 -7.45 2.97 -4.35
CA ASP A 173 -8.85 2.58 -4.14
C ASP A 173 -9.15 1.30 -4.94
N ALA A 174 -8.39 0.24 -4.67
CA ALA A 174 -8.47 -1.02 -5.41
C ALA A 174 -9.27 -2.09 -4.65
N PRO A 175 -10.22 -2.80 -5.31
CA PRO A 175 -10.81 -4.03 -4.78
C PRO A 175 -9.78 -5.14 -4.63
N GLY A 176 -10.04 -6.08 -3.72
CA GLY A 176 -9.28 -7.33 -3.66
C GLY A 176 -7.81 -7.11 -3.34
N GLY A 177 -6.96 -8.02 -3.79
CA GLY A 177 -5.59 -8.17 -3.29
C GLY A 177 -5.52 -9.16 -2.13
N ILE A 178 -4.34 -9.75 -1.92
CA ILE A 178 -4.10 -10.78 -0.93
C ILE A 178 -3.55 -10.13 0.34
N ASN A 179 -4.19 -10.40 1.49
CA ASN A 179 -3.64 -10.12 2.82
C ASN A 179 -2.39 -11.00 3.02
N GLN A 180 -1.22 -10.42 2.78
CA GLN A 180 0.03 -11.17 2.68
C GLN A 180 0.36 -11.88 3.99
N SER A 181 0.42 -11.11 5.08
CA SER A 181 0.86 -11.60 6.39
C SER A 181 -0.04 -12.72 6.93
N GLU A 182 -1.34 -12.63 6.68
CA GLU A 182 -2.27 -13.70 7.08
C GLU A 182 -2.12 -14.95 6.20
N SER A 183 -2.07 -14.78 4.89
CA SER A 183 -1.97 -15.89 3.94
C SER A 183 -0.66 -16.68 4.12
N SER A 184 0.45 -15.97 4.36
CA SER A 184 1.76 -16.57 4.64
C SER A 184 1.79 -17.48 5.87
N GLY A 185 0.82 -17.33 6.80
CA GLY A 185 0.69 -18.16 8.00
C GLY A 185 0.06 -19.54 7.79
N TYR A 186 -0.56 -19.78 6.63
CA TYR A 186 -1.20 -21.06 6.32
C TYR A 186 -0.29 -21.90 5.43
N ALA A 187 0.60 -22.72 5.99
CA ALA A 187 1.41 -23.64 5.18
C ALA A 187 0.55 -24.81 4.63
N SER A 188 0.73 -25.15 3.36
CA SER A 188 0.14 -26.35 2.72
C SER A 188 1.06 -27.56 2.86
N GLN A 189 0.49 -28.77 2.87
CA GLN A 189 1.22 -30.04 2.71
C GLN A 189 1.22 -30.54 1.25
N GLY A 190 1.19 -29.62 0.27
CA GLY A 190 1.20 -29.93 -1.15
C GLY A 190 -0.17 -29.89 -1.83
N GLU A 191 -1.21 -29.51 -1.10
CA GLU A 191 -2.54 -29.24 -1.65
C GLU A 191 -2.62 -27.84 -2.27
N LEU A 192 -3.53 -27.67 -3.23
CA LEU A 192 -3.87 -26.36 -3.80
C LEU A 192 -4.44 -25.43 -2.70
N PRO A 193 -4.11 -24.13 -2.74
CA PRO A 193 -4.64 -23.17 -1.77
C PRO A 193 -6.16 -23.08 -1.83
N LYS A 194 -6.79 -23.02 -0.66
CA LYS A 194 -8.18 -22.57 -0.54
C LYS A 194 -8.23 -21.05 -0.56
N HIS A 195 -8.98 -20.48 -1.48
CA HIS A 195 -9.17 -19.03 -1.54
C HIS A 195 -10.41 -18.62 -0.76
N ALA A 196 -10.32 -17.52 -0.01
CA ALA A 196 -11.46 -16.96 0.72
C ALA A 196 -11.37 -15.44 0.79
N MET A 197 -12.53 -14.79 0.88
CA MET A 197 -12.61 -13.38 1.26
C MET A 197 -12.44 -13.24 2.77
N ALA A 198 -11.73 -12.21 3.21
CA ALA A 198 -11.57 -11.82 4.61
C ALA A 198 -11.66 -10.30 4.73
N GLU A 199 -12.14 -9.80 5.86
CA GLU A 199 -12.05 -8.38 6.18
C GLU A 199 -10.58 -7.93 6.29
N ALA A 200 -10.33 -6.61 6.26
CA ALA A 200 -9.01 -6.08 6.52
C ALA A 200 -8.48 -6.57 7.87
N ASN A 201 -7.33 -7.26 7.86
CA ASN A 201 -6.56 -7.46 9.08
C ASN A 201 -5.43 -6.44 9.15
N ILE A 202 -5.72 -5.36 9.86
CA ILE A 202 -4.73 -4.32 10.16
C ILE A 202 -4.08 -4.68 11.50
N GLY A 203 -3.25 -5.71 11.49
CA GLY A 203 -2.43 -6.12 12.63
C GLY A 203 -1.32 -5.10 12.96
N VAL A 204 -0.51 -5.38 13.99
CA VAL A 204 0.52 -4.44 14.47
C VAL A 204 1.78 -4.43 13.58
N TYR A 205 1.99 -5.48 12.75
CA TYR A 205 3.22 -5.63 11.96
C TYR A 205 2.93 -5.93 10.48
N ARG A 206 3.29 -4.95 9.63
CA ARG A 206 3.33 -5.02 8.15
C ARG A 206 2.05 -5.58 7.54
N ASN A 207 1.00 -4.75 7.53
CA ASN A 207 -0.29 -5.06 6.90
C ASN A 207 -0.20 -4.83 5.39
N VAL A 208 0.57 -5.70 4.74
CA VAL A 208 0.82 -5.63 3.31
C VAL A 208 -0.31 -6.33 2.58
N VAL A 209 -0.87 -5.62 1.61
CA VAL A 209 -1.78 -6.18 0.61
C VAL A 209 -1.02 -6.28 -0.70
N VAL A 210 -1.02 -7.47 -1.29
CA VAL A 210 -0.33 -7.71 -2.56
C VAL A 210 -1.33 -7.97 -3.68
N PHE A 211 -1.04 -7.43 -4.86
CA PHE A 211 -1.88 -7.54 -6.05
C PHE A 211 -1.16 -8.37 -7.11
N PRO A 212 -1.45 -9.68 -7.24
CA PRO A 212 -0.93 -10.49 -8.32
C PRO A 212 -1.41 -9.94 -9.66
N GLY A 213 -0.46 -9.66 -10.56
CA GLY A 213 -0.69 -9.07 -11.87
C GLY A 213 -0.86 -7.55 -11.86
N GLY A 214 -0.73 -6.90 -10.70
CA GLY A 214 -0.73 -5.45 -10.60
C GLY A 214 -2.10 -4.82 -10.36
N ILE A 215 -2.17 -3.50 -10.54
CA ILE A 215 -3.32 -2.64 -10.21
C ILE A 215 -3.58 -1.71 -11.38
N LYS A 216 -4.77 -1.77 -11.97
CA LYS A 216 -5.16 -0.86 -13.05
C LYS A 216 -5.21 0.60 -12.60
N ARG A 217 -4.94 1.51 -13.54
CA ARG A 217 -4.82 2.96 -13.30
C ARG A 217 -6.09 3.59 -12.75
N GLU A 218 -7.28 3.08 -13.08
CA GLU A 218 -8.56 3.61 -12.61
C GLU A 218 -8.81 3.43 -11.12
N TYR A 219 -7.99 2.63 -10.44
CA TYR A 219 -7.99 2.46 -8.99
C TYR A 219 -6.93 3.29 -8.27
N ILE A 220 -6.14 4.09 -9.00
CA ILE A 220 -5.11 4.95 -8.42
C ILE A 220 -5.67 6.37 -8.38
N LYS A 221 -5.93 6.93 -7.19
CA LYS A 221 -6.53 8.25 -7.06
C LYS A 221 -5.56 9.36 -7.47
N GLY A 222 -4.30 9.23 -7.05
CA GLY A 222 -3.22 10.17 -7.35
C GLY A 222 -1.97 9.86 -6.52
N ALA A 223 -1.01 10.77 -6.56
CA ALA A 223 0.27 10.65 -5.88
C ALA A 223 0.64 11.93 -5.12
N PHE A 224 1.40 11.78 -4.05
CA PHE A 224 2.01 12.86 -3.31
C PHE A 224 3.52 12.82 -3.50
N LYS A 225 4.14 13.99 -3.59
CA LYS A 225 5.58 14.14 -3.80
C LYS A 225 6.08 15.41 -3.12
N VAL A 226 7.31 15.39 -2.59
CA VAL A 226 8.00 16.62 -2.19
C VAL A 226 8.61 17.28 -3.41
N ASN A 227 8.25 18.52 -3.68
CA ASN A 227 8.90 19.32 -4.71
C ASN A 227 10.35 19.60 -4.32
N THR A 228 11.28 19.24 -5.18
CA THR A 228 12.73 19.32 -4.90
C THR A 228 13.26 20.74 -4.82
N LYS A 229 12.53 21.75 -5.34
CA LYS A 229 12.95 23.15 -5.34
C LYS A 229 12.48 23.92 -4.11
N ASN A 230 11.25 23.70 -3.67
CA ASN A 230 10.64 24.47 -2.58
C ASN A 230 10.34 23.63 -1.33
N HIS A 231 10.63 22.33 -1.36
CA HIS A 231 10.40 21.37 -0.28
C HIS A 231 8.94 21.28 0.19
N LYS A 232 7.98 21.74 -0.62
CA LYS A 232 6.56 21.62 -0.32
C LYS A 232 6.01 20.30 -0.83
N LEU A 233 5.03 19.77 -0.11
CA LEU A 233 4.23 18.66 -0.55
C LEU A 233 3.33 19.09 -1.71
N GLU A 234 3.31 18.30 -2.77
CA GLU A 234 2.45 18.47 -3.94
C GLU A 234 1.59 17.24 -4.13
N TYR A 235 0.37 17.45 -4.62
CA TYR A 235 -0.53 16.39 -5.03
C TYR A 235 -0.65 16.35 -6.56
N LEU A 236 -0.42 15.18 -7.13
CA LEU A 236 -0.52 14.89 -8.55
C LEU A 236 -1.81 14.07 -8.78
N PRO A 237 -2.88 14.67 -9.33
CA PRO A 237 -4.11 13.95 -9.59
C PRO A 237 -3.93 12.97 -10.75
N ASN A 238 -4.48 11.76 -10.62
CA ASN A 238 -4.56 10.83 -11.75
C ASN A 238 -5.79 11.18 -12.62
N PRO A 239 -5.61 11.58 -13.88
CA PRO A 239 -6.74 11.88 -14.77
C PRO A 239 -7.56 10.64 -15.15
N ASN A 240 -7.01 9.44 -14.96
CA ASN A 240 -7.66 8.17 -15.29
C ASN A 240 -8.36 7.51 -14.09
N TYR A 241 -8.35 8.15 -12.90
CA TYR A 241 -9.06 7.61 -11.74
C TYR A 241 -10.56 7.49 -12.03
N SER A 242 -11.18 6.39 -11.60
CA SER A 242 -12.59 6.08 -11.89
C SER A 242 -13.60 7.09 -11.33
N SER A 243 -13.20 7.88 -10.34
CA SER A 243 -14.03 8.94 -9.76
C SER A 243 -13.48 10.33 -10.04
N SER A 244 -14.32 11.34 -10.01
CA SER A 244 -13.94 12.73 -10.29
C SER A 244 -12.88 13.26 -9.33
N GLN A 245 -11.97 14.09 -9.84
CA GLN A 245 -11.04 14.85 -9.01
C GLN A 245 -11.76 16.06 -8.35
N PRO A 246 -11.25 16.61 -7.25
CA PRO A 246 -11.80 17.82 -6.62
C PRO A 246 -11.79 19.02 -7.57
N GLY A 247 -12.87 19.80 -7.58
CA GLY A 247 -12.90 21.12 -8.21
C GLY A 247 -12.02 22.14 -7.47
N ALA A 248 -11.90 23.35 -8.03
CA ALA A 248 -11.07 24.42 -7.46
C ALA A 248 -11.54 24.90 -6.06
N ASP A 249 -12.84 24.79 -5.80
CA ASP A 249 -13.52 25.13 -4.54
C ASP A 249 -13.79 23.90 -3.64
N GLU A 250 -13.19 22.76 -3.97
CA GLU A 250 -13.41 21.49 -3.28
C GLU A 250 -12.10 20.90 -2.73
N PHE A 251 -12.24 19.98 -1.78
CA PHE A 251 -11.16 19.10 -1.34
C PHE A 251 -11.71 17.72 -0.97
N ASP A 252 -10.85 16.71 -1.06
CA ASP A 252 -11.14 15.34 -0.63
C ASP A 252 -10.33 14.98 0.63
N ILE A 253 -10.99 14.37 1.60
CA ILE A 253 -10.39 13.76 2.79
C ILE A 253 -10.27 12.25 2.57
N VAL A 254 -9.08 11.70 2.76
CA VAL A 254 -8.86 10.25 2.86
C VAL A 254 -8.54 9.91 4.31
N LEU A 255 -9.39 9.09 4.93
CA LEU A 255 -9.21 8.66 6.32
C LEU A 255 -8.46 7.33 6.34
N ALA A 256 -7.19 7.33 6.77
CA ALA A 256 -6.43 6.11 6.96
C ALA A 256 -6.76 5.52 8.33
N ASP A 257 -7.10 4.24 8.35
CA ASP A 257 -7.59 3.57 9.55
C ASP A 257 -6.55 3.56 10.69
N ALA A 258 -7.01 3.75 11.93
CA ALA A 258 -6.14 3.87 13.11
C ALA A 258 -5.83 2.52 13.78
N LEU A 259 -6.29 1.41 13.18
CA LEU A 259 -6.36 0.10 13.82
C LEU A 259 -5.05 -0.44 14.40
N ALA A 260 -3.93 -0.28 13.68
CA ALA A 260 -2.64 -0.80 14.14
C ALA A 260 -2.14 -0.08 15.41
N ILE A 261 -2.64 1.13 15.67
CA ILE A 261 -2.04 2.10 16.58
C ILE A 261 -2.96 2.40 17.78
N ASP A 262 -4.29 2.33 17.60
CA ASP A 262 -5.31 2.65 18.62
C ASP A 262 -6.19 1.45 19.02
N GLY A 263 -5.68 0.24 18.80
CA GLY A 263 -6.39 -1.01 19.06
C GLY A 263 -7.31 -1.36 17.90
N GLY A 264 -7.23 -2.60 17.43
CA GLY A 264 -7.69 -3.11 16.13
C GLY A 264 -9.17 -2.91 15.72
N ASN A 265 -9.95 -2.11 16.44
CA ASN A 265 -11.30 -1.67 16.07
C ASN A 265 -11.47 -0.13 15.90
N ALA A 266 -10.44 0.69 16.15
CA ALA A 266 -10.56 2.15 16.08
C ALA A 266 -10.69 2.73 14.68
N ARG A 267 -11.83 3.35 14.38
CA ARG A 267 -12.16 3.96 13.08
C ARG A 267 -12.11 5.47 13.16
N LEU A 268 -11.70 6.11 12.07
CA LEU A 268 -11.81 7.57 11.91
C LEU A 268 -13.15 7.94 11.29
N LEU A 269 -13.80 8.97 11.80
CA LEU A 269 -15.02 9.55 11.24
C LEU A 269 -14.86 11.04 11.00
N ALA A 270 -15.50 11.56 9.94
CA ALA A 270 -15.57 12.98 9.66
C ALA A 270 -17.00 13.51 9.89
N SER A 271 -17.11 14.69 10.52
CA SER A 271 -18.38 15.38 10.77
C SER A 271 -18.28 16.85 10.31
N PRO A 272 -19.19 17.37 9.47
CA PRO A 272 -20.28 16.61 8.82
C PRO A 272 -19.73 15.55 7.87
N GLU A 273 -20.57 14.57 7.52
CA GLU A 273 -20.21 13.58 6.50
C GLU A 273 -20.14 14.27 5.13
N GLY A 274 -19.04 14.05 4.41
CA GLY A 274 -18.83 14.59 3.06
C GLY A 274 -19.47 13.73 1.97
N ALA A 275 -19.48 14.23 0.75
CA ALA A 275 -19.94 13.43 -0.39
C ALA A 275 -18.92 12.33 -0.72
N ARG A 276 -19.34 11.06 -0.73
CA ARG A 276 -18.43 9.94 -1.01
C ARG A 276 -17.88 10.02 -2.44
N VAL A 277 -16.56 9.88 -2.59
CA VAL A 277 -15.85 9.85 -3.89
C VAL A 277 -15.00 8.58 -3.94
N GLY A 278 -15.33 7.69 -4.89
CA GLY A 278 -14.78 6.34 -4.89
C GLY A 278 -15.18 5.59 -3.61
N ASN A 279 -14.28 4.77 -3.07
CA ASN A 279 -14.50 4.11 -1.77
C ASN A 279 -13.69 4.69 -0.62
N ILE A 280 -12.68 5.50 -0.92
CA ILE A 280 -11.66 5.87 0.06
C ILE A 280 -11.70 7.34 0.49
N ALA A 281 -12.53 8.17 -0.14
CA ALA A 281 -12.51 9.62 0.05
C ALA A 281 -13.90 10.23 0.30
N TYR A 282 -13.90 11.34 1.03
CA TYR A 282 -15.07 12.19 1.27
C TYR A 282 -14.78 13.61 0.79
N ARG A 283 -15.69 14.17 -0.01
CA ARG A 283 -15.57 15.49 -0.64
C ARG A 283 -16.32 16.57 0.12
N TYR A 284 -15.70 17.73 0.20
CA TYR A 284 -16.20 18.92 0.87
C TYR A 284 -15.96 20.17 0.04
N LYS A 285 -16.70 21.24 0.33
CA LYS A 285 -16.42 22.59 -0.17
C LYS A 285 -15.39 23.25 0.76
N LYS A 286 -14.48 24.03 0.18
CA LYS A 286 -13.52 24.84 0.95
C LYS A 286 -14.22 25.77 1.93
N GLY A 287 -13.65 25.91 3.13
CA GLY A 287 -14.25 26.64 4.25
C GLY A 287 -15.30 25.85 5.04
N THR A 288 -15.59 24.60 4.68
CA THR A 288 -16.44 23.72 5.49
C THR A 288 -15.69 23.34 6.77
N GLN A 289 -16.28 23.62 7.94
CA GLN A 289 -15.73 23.15 9.20
C GLN A 289 -15.94 21.64 9.32
N VAL A 290 -14.84 20.89 9.26
CA VAL A 290 -14.85 19.43 9.39
C VAL A 290 -14.07 19.04 10.64
N THR A 291 -14.69 18.19 11.46
CA THR A 291 -14.09 17.61 12.64
C THR A 291 -13.90 16.11 12.44
N ILE A 292 -12.70 15.61 12.68
CA ILE A 292 -12.35 14.19 12.64
C ILE A 292 -12.32 13.63 14.06
N THR A 293 -13.03 12.54 14.28
CA THR A 293 -13.11 11.85 15.58
C THR A 293 -12.72 10.38 15.45
N LEU A 294 -12.40 9.76 16.59
CA LEU A 294 -12.28 8.32 16.71
C LEU A 294 -13.62 7.74 17.12
N LYS A 295 -14.05 6.70 16.41
CA LYS A 295 -15.19 5.87 16.79
C LYS A 295 -14.70 4.46 17.07
N ASP A 296 -15.17 3.92 18.20
CA ASP A 296 -14.81 2.62 18.74
C ASP A 296 -13.30 2.54 19.10
N GLY A 297 -12.95 1.94 20.24
CA GLY A 297 -11.56 1.95 20.73
C GLY A 297 -11.48 1.69 22.22
N GLY A 298 -10.84 0.57 22.61
CA GLY A 298 -10.79 0.13 24.00
C GLY A 298 -9.59 0.68 24.79
N ILE A 299 -8.49 1.03 24.10
CA ILE A 299 -7.26 1.51 24.73
C ILE A 299 -6.62 2.55 23.79
N PHE A 300 -6.79 3.83 24.13
CA PHE A 300 -6.08 4.91 23.45
C PHE A 300 -4.66 4.97 24.00
N SER A 301 -3.66 4.80 23.14
CA SER A 301 -2.31 5.18 23.55
C SER A 301 -2.23 6.70 23.60
N SER A 302 -1.92 7.23 24.78
CA SER A 302 -1.65 8.65 24.99
C SER A 302 -0.34 9.11 24.34
N ASP A 303 0.24 8.33 23.43
CA ASP A 303 1.46 8.66 22.67
C ASP A 303 1.16 8.92 21.18
N ASN A 304 -0.12 8.93 20.77
CA ASN A 304 -0.53 9.08 19.38
C ASN A 304 -1.09 10.48 19.04
N CYS A 305 -0.68 11.01 17.89
CA CYS A 305 -0.97 12.34 17.38
C CYS A 305 -1.77 12.25 16.08
N TRP A 306 -2.52 13.31 15.80
CA TRP A 306 -3.14 13.51 14.51
C TRP A 306 -2.10 13.96 13.48
N HIS A 307 -2.17 13.37 12.30
CA HIS A 307 -1.41 13.81 11.14
C HIS A 307 -2.38 14.18 10.02
N VAL A 308 -2.11 15.31 9.37
CA VAL A 308 -2.71 15.68 8.09
C VAL A 308 -1.59 15.69 7.06
N ASN A 309 -1.68 14.77 6.10
CA ASN A 309 -0.58 14.40 5.22
C ASN A 309 0.67 14.03 6.03
N THR A 310 1.77 14.76 5.82
CA THR A 310 3.05 14.58 6.52
C THR A 310 3.20 15.52 7.72
N THR A 311 2.20 16.37 8.00
CA THR A 311 2.29 17.39 9.05
C THR A 311 1.61 16.89 10.33
N PRO A 312 2.34 16.78 11.46
CA PRO A 312 1.73 16.52 12.76
C PRO A 312 0.93 17.73 13.22
N ARG A 313 -0.30 17.51 13.69
CA ARG A 313 -1.27 18.56 14.04
C ARG A 313 -1.53 18.73 15.53
N SER A 314 -1.10 17.79 16.38
CA SER A 314 -1.41 17.82 17.80
C SER A 314 -0.25 17.36 18.69
N GLN A 315 -0.35 17.65 19.99
CA GLN A 315 0.26 16.82 21.03
C GLN A 315 -0.52 15.50 21.15
N ALA A 316 -0.02 14.55 21.92
CA ALA A 316 -0.70 13.28 22.09
C ALA A 316 -2.06 13.49 22.76
N THR A 317 -3.15 13.17 22.06
CA THR A 317 -4.50 13.51 22.52
C THR A 317 -5.55 12.56 21.94
N ALA A 318 -6.61 12.30 22.71
CA ALA A 318 -7.84 11.66 22.25
C ALA A 318 -8.85 12.68 21.70
N GLU A 319 -8.55 13.98 21.79
CA GLU A 319 -9.44 15.05 21.33
C GLU A 319 -9.66 15.00 19.82
N PRO A 320 -10.85 15.42 19.35
CA PRO A 320 -11.13 15.56 17.93
C PRO A 320 -10.15 16.49 17.19
N LEU A 321 -9.87 16.19 15.93
CA LEU A 321 -9.11 17.06 15.03
C LEU A 321 -10.07 17.96 14.25
N SER A 322 -10.03 19.27 14.48
CA SER A 322 -10.68 20.24 13.60
C SER A 322 -9.75 20.62 12.45
N LEU A 323 -10.24 20.48 11.22
CA LEU A 323 -9.51 20.90 10.02
C LEU A 323 -9.57 22.42 9.87
N THR A 324 -8.49 23.00 9.35
CA THR A 324 -8.35 24.45 9.13
C THR A 324 -8.15 24.76 7.66
N ALA A 325 -8.29 26.03 7.27
CA ALA A 325 -8.03 26.48 5.90
C ALA A 325 -6.59 26.17 5.41
N GLU A 326 -5.64 25.96 6.33
CA GLU A 326 -4.27 25.54 6.01
C GLU A 326 -4.19 24.09 5.51
N ASP A 327 -5.13 23.23 5.92
CA ASP A 327 -5.22 21.84 5.43
C ASP A 327 -5.78 21.78 4.01
N GLU A 328 -6.60 22.78 3.63
CA GLU A 328 -7.27 22.88 2.33
C GLU A 328 -6.36 23.40 1.20
N VAL A 329 -5.06 23.59 1.48
CA VAL A 329 -4.06 24.04 0.49
C VAL A 329 -3.88 23.00 -0.62
N LEU A 330 -3.99 21.71 -0.28
CA LEU A 330 -3.97 20.62 -1.25
C LEU A 330 -5.42 20.18 -1.57
N PRO A 331 -5.69 19.77 -2.82
CA PRO A 331 -7.01 19.28 -3.20
C PRO A 331 -7.36 17.94 -2.55
N VAL A 332 -6.36 17.18 -2.09
CA VAL A 332 -6.54 15.92 -1.38
C VAL A 332 -5.62 15.89 -0.17
N PHE A 333 -6.11 15.41 0.96
CA PHE A 333 -5.25 15.15 2.11
C PHE A 333 -5.61 13.86 2.84
N VAL A 334 -4.59 13.25 3.44
CA VAL A 334 -4.70 12.00 4.19
C VAL A 334 -4.69 12.31 5.68
N VAL A 335 -5.72 11.91 6.41
CA VAL A 335 -5.78 12.02 7.87
C VAL A 335 -5.51 10.66 8.47
N TRP A 336 -4.57 10.60 9.41
CA TRP A 336 -4.19 9.38 10.09
C TRP A 336 -3.70 9.67 11.51
N ARG A 337 -3.58 8.62 12.33
CA ARG A 337 -2.97 8.71 13.66
C ARG A 337 -1.69 7.91 13.73
N GLY A 338 -0.69 8.46 14.41
CA GLY A 338 0.58 7.77 14.65
C GLY A 338 1.37 8.35 15.80
N SER A 339 2.58 7.83 16.02
CA SER A 339 3.38 8.26 17.17
C SER A 339 3.67 9.76 17.14
N CYS A 340 3.42 10.42 18.27
CA CYS A 340 3.77 11.82 18.49
C CYS A 340 5.26 12.10 18.57
N ARG A 341 6.05 11.07 18.91
CA ARG A 341 7.49 11.21 18.84
C ARG A 341 7.79 11.36 17.37
N ALA A 342 8.35 12.51 17.00
CA ALA A 342 9.06 12.63 15.73
C ALA A 342 9.93 11.38 15.66
N MET A 343 9.61 10.45 14.75
CA MET A 343 10.52 9.38 14.46
C MET A 343 11.71 10.12 13.91
N SER A 344 12.70 10.40 14.77
CA SER A 344 13.91 11.07 14.35
C SER A 344 14.41 10.18 13.23
N LEU A 345 14.30 10.65 11.99
CA LEU A 345 15.00 10.05 10.89
C LEU A 345 16.42 9.98 11.41
N SER A 346 16.91 8.78 11.72
CA SER A 346 18.32 8.62 11.96
C SER A 346 18.94 8.98 10.64
N THR A 347 19.35 10.24 10.53
CA THR A 347 20.20 10.76 9.48
C THR A 347 21.58 10.16 9.72
N ASN A 348 21.66 8.84 9.62
CA ASN A 348 22.86 8.10 9.30
C ASN A 348 22.72 7.74 7.83
N ARG A 349 22.92 8.75 6.97
CA ARG A 349 23.40 8.54 5.61
C ARG A 349 24.69 9.31 5.47
#